data_AF-A0A951GAU0-F1
#
_entry.id   AF-A0A951GAU0-F1
#
_cell.length_a   1.000
_cell.length_b   1.000
_cell.length_c   1.000
_cell.angle_alpha   90.00
_cell.angle_beta   90.00
_cell.angle_gamma   90.00
#
_symmetry.space_group_name_H-M   'P 1'
#
loop_
_entity.id
_entity.type
_entity.pdbx_description
1 polymer ?
#
loop_
_entity_poly.entity_id
_entity_poly.type
_entity_poly.pdbx_seq_one_letter_code
_entity_poly.pdbx_strand_id
1 'polypeptide(L)'
;MAEAMAELGRDDLVVEWASRGIAETNGWQIYRLYDLACETHARLGQPLEVLRLRRSHHERMPSSSTYAALRAAAETVDAWEVERPAARAALQESDIRGYVDALLEDDDRDLAWDVATAAAPDDLDAKQWLRLAESREGEHPADALAVYQAVAEEILQTADRRAYQNGVRILRKAARAADAANRADEFSKEIDRLREQYRRRPTLIAMLDKTGFV
;
A
#
# COMPACT_ATOMS: atom_id res chain seq x y z
N MET A 1 -20.48 -25.79 2.83
CA MET A 1 -21.56 -26.14 1.88
C MET A 1 -21.30 -25.59 0.49
N ALA A 2 -21.10 -24.28 0.30
CA ALA A 2 -20.81 -23.72 -1.02
C ALA A 2 -19.56 -24.36 -1.69
N GLU A 3 -18.46 -24.54 -0.95
CA GLU A 3 -17.25 -25.22 -1.45
C GLU A 3 -17.51 -26.65 -1.91
N ALA A 4 -18.27 -27.43 -1.12
CA ALA A 4 -18.65 -28.79 -1.49
C ALA A 4 -19.51 -28.84 -2.77
N MET A 5 -20.33 -27.81 -3.03
CA MET A 5 -21.10 -27.72 -4.28
C MET A 5 -20.22 -27.34 -5.47
N ALA A 6 -19.15 -26.56 -5.23
CA ALA A 6 -18.17 -26.20 -6.25
C ALA A 6 -17.34 -27.40 -6.69
N GLU A 7 -16.93 -28.25 -5.76
CA GLU A 7 -16.29 -29.54 -6.06
C GLU A 7 -17.19 -30.46 -6.89
N LEU A 8 -18.50 -30.33 -6.75
CA LEU A 8 -19.50 -31.09 -7.50
C LEU A 8 -19.93 -30.42 -8.82
N GLY A 9 -19.37 -29.26 -9.18
CA GLY A 9 -19.72 -28.53 -10.41
C GLY A 9 -21.17 -28.01 -10.45
N ARG A 10 -21.80 -27.84 -9.28
CA ARG A 10 -23.19 -27.39 -9.14
C ARG A 10 -23.26 -25.88 -8.98
N ASP A 11 -22.97 -25.17 -10.06
CA ASP A 11 -22.85 -23.72 -10.09
C ASP A 11 -24.09 -22.98 -9.56
N ASP A 12 -25.29 -23.51 -9.82
CA ASP A 12 -26.56 -23.01 -9.28
C ASP A 12 -26.59 -22.99 -7.75
N LEU A 13 -26.20 -24.11 -7.14
CA LEU A 13 -26.17 -24.26 -5.69
C LEU A 13 -25.00 -23.50 -5.06
N VAL A 14 -23.88 -23.36 -5.77
CA VAL A 14 -22.75 -22.55 -5.28
C VAL A 14 -23.17 -21.11 -5.06
N VAL A 15 -23.84 -20.49 -6.04
CA VAL A 15 -24.31 -19.10 -5.94
C VAL A 15 -25.33 -18.94 -4.82
N GLU A 16 -26.29 -19.87 -4.72
CA GLU A 16 -27.32 -19.84 -3.66
C GLU A 16 -26.67 -19.91 -2.26
N TRP A 17 -25.82 -20.91 -2.03
CA TRP A 17 -25.18 -21.10 -0.73
C TRP A 17 -24.16 -20.01 -0.38
N ALA A 18 -23.44 -19.50 -1.38
CA ALA A 18 -22.52 -18.38 -1.16
C ALA A 18 -23.28 -17.10 -0.81
N SER A 19 -24.35 -16.77 -1.54
CA SER A 19 -25.18 -15.59 -1.27
C SER A 19 -25.81 -15.65 0.12
N ARG A 20 -26.35 -16.82 0.50
CA ARG A 20 -26.88 -17.04 1.84
C ARG A 20 -25.80 -16.91 2.91
N GLY A 21 -24.64 -17.53 2.70
CA GLY A 21 -23.52 -17.43 3.62
C GLY A 21 -23.03 -15.99 3.80
N ILE A 22 -22.98 -15.19 2.74
CA ILE A 22 -22.63 -13.77 2.80
C ILE A 22 -23.64 -13.00 3.68
N ALA A 23 -24.94 -13.28 3.54
CA ALA A 23 -25.98 -12.61 4.33
C ALA A 23 -25.97 -13.01 5.81
N GLU A 24 -25.66 -14.27 6.12
CA GLU A 24 -25.81 -14.82 7.47
C GLU A 24 -24.52 -14.81 8.31
N THR A 25 -23.36 -14.59 7.68
CA THR A 25 -22.06 -14.62 8.39
C THR A 25 -21.42 -13.24 8.49
N ASN A 26 -20.45 -13.11 9.40
CA ASN A 26 -19.57 -11.97 9.61
C ASN A 26 -18.12 -12.49 9.75
N GLY A 27 -17.13 -11.68 9.37
CA GLY A 27 -15.70 -12.00 9.53
C GLY A 27 -15.00 -12.47 8.25
N TRP A 28 -13.76 -12.96 8.41
CA TRP A 28 -12.85 -13.25 7.29
C TRP A 28 -13.35 -14.34 6.33
N GLN A 29 -14.22 -15.25 6.80
CA GLN A 29 -14.80 -16.32 5.99
C GLN A 29 -15.66 -15.78 4.84
N ILE A 30 -16.16 -14.53 4.94
CA ILE A 30 -16.92 -13.87 3.89
C ILE A 30 -16.11 -13.70 2.61
N TYR A 31 -14.79 -13.46 2.71
CA TYR A 31 -13.92 -13.29 1.53
C TYR A 31 -14.04 -14.49 0.59
N ARG A 32 -13.93 -15.70 1.16
CA ARG A 32 -13.98 -16.93 0.39
C ARG A 32 -15.35 -17.16 -0.27
N LEU A 33 -16.43 -16.73 0.39
CA LEU A 33 -17.78 -16.82 -0.17
C LEU A 33 -17.97 -15.86 -1.35
N TYR A 34 -17.46 -14.63 -1.26
CA TYR A 34 -17.48 -13.70 -2.38
C TYR A 34 -16.64 -14.21 -3.56
N ASP A 35 -15.43 -14.72 -3.29
CA ASP A 35 -14.57 -15.27 -4.34
C ASP A 35 -15.25 -16.43 -5.06
N LEU A 36 -15.83 -17.37 -4.30
CA LEU A 36 -16.51 -18.51 -4.88
C LEU A 36 -17.74 -18.13 -5.71
N ALA A 37 -18.54 -17.19 -5.23
CA ALA A 37 -19.68 -16.66 -5.99
C ALA A 37 -19.23 -15.95 -7.27
N CYS A 38 -18.20 -15.09 -7.18
CA CYS A 38 -17.65 -14.37 -8.34
C CYS A 38 -17.05 -15.32 -9.38
N GLU A 39 -16.25 -16.30 -8.96
CA GLU A 39 -15.68 -17.32 -9.86
C GLU A 39 -16.78 -18.11 -10.59
N THR A 40 -17.88 -18.40 -9.90
CA THR A 40 -19.01 -19.13 -10.48
C THR A 40 -19.75 -18.27 -11.50
N HIS A 41 -20.09 -17.02 -11.16
CA HIS A 41 -20.70 -16.09 -12.13
C HIS A 41 -19.79 -15.80 -13.33
N ALA A 42 -18.46 -15.74 -13.12
CA ALA A 42 -17.50 -15.60 -14.20
C ALA A 42 -17.52 -16.81 -15.16
N ARG A 43 -17.55 -18.05 -14.64
CA ARG A 43 -17.71 -19.27 -15.47
C ARG A 43 -19.01 -19.28 -16.26
N LEU A 44 -20.09 -18.75 -15.66
CA LEU A 44 -21.39 -18.64 -16.30
C LEU A 44 -21.51 -17.48 -17.30
N GLY A 45 -20.46 -16.67 -17.48
CA GLY A 45 -20.46 -15.53 -18.40
C GLY A 45 -21.37 -14.38 -17.92
N GLN A 46 -21.45 -14.15 -16.61
CA GLN A 46 -22.31 -13.14 -15.98
C GLN A 46 -21.50 -12.01 -15.34
N PRO A 47 -20.81 -11.18 -16.14
CA PRO A 47 -19.86 -10.18 -15.61
C PRO A 47 -20.53 -9.08 -14.78
N LEU A 48 -21.79 -8.74 -15.07
CA LEU A 48 -22.55 -7.77 -14.27
C LEU A 48 -22.84 -8.28 -12.85
N GLU A 49 -23.05 -9.59 -12.68
CA GLU A 49 -23.22 -10.18 -11.34
C GLU A 49 -21.90 -10.22 -10.57
N VAL A 50 -20.79 -10.48 -11.26
CA VAL A 50 -19.45 -10.38 -10.66
C VAL A 50 -19.19 -8.96 -10.16
N LEU A 51 -19.47 -7.95 -10.99
CA LEU A 51 -19.35 -6.54 -10.60
C LEU A 51 -20.22 -6.23 -9.38
N ARG A 52 -21.51 -6.61 -9.39
CA ARG A 52 -22.43 -6.38 -8.27
C ARG A 52 -21.91 -7.00 -6.97
N LEU A 53 -21.39 -8.23 -7.02
CA LEU A 53 -20.83 -8.91 -5.85
C LEU A 53 -19.55 -8.25 -5.36
N ARG A 54 -18.64 -7.87 -6.26
CA ARG A 54 -17.39 -7.18 -5.88
C ARG A 54 -17.66 -5.80 -5.28
N ARG A 55 -18.66 -5.08 -5.80
CA ARG A 55 -19.12 -3.81 -5.21
C ARG A 55 -19.61 -4.03 -3.78
N SER A 56 -20.54 -4.97 -3.60
CA SER A 56 -21.08 -5.32 -2.28
C SER A 56 -20.00 -5.80 -1.30
N HIS A 57 -18.96 -6.50 -1.79
CA HIS A 57 -17.83 -6.92 -0.96
C HIS A 57 -17.02 -5.71 -0.50
N HIS A 58 -16.68 -4.82 -1.43
CA HIS A 58 -15.89 -3.64 -1.14
C HIS A 58 -16.60 -2.67 -0.20
N GLU A 59 -17.89 -2.39 -0.42
CA GLU A 59 -18.71 -1.54 0.45
C GLU A 59 -18.76 -2.06 1.89
N ARG A 60 -18.82 -3.39 2.06
CA ARG A 60 -18.91 -4.01 3.39
C ARG A 60 -17.56 -4.13 4.08
N MET A 61 -16.49 -4.33 3.32
CA MET A 61 -15.14 -4.56 3.81
C MET A 61 -14.12 -3.82 2.93
N PRO A 62 -14.07 -2.48 3.01
CA PRO A 62 -13.13 -1.72 2.20
C PRO A 62 -11.70 -2.09 2.59
N SER A 63 -10.90 -2.42 1.59
CA SER A 63 -9.47 -2.65 1.69
C SER A 63 -8.85 -2.50 0.30
N SER A 64 -7.54 -2.34 0.20
CA SER A 64 -6.83 -2.35 -1.09
C SER A 64 -7.15 -3.61 -1.91
N SER A 65 -7.29 -4.77 -1.25
CA SER A 65 -7.62 -6.03 -1.92
C SER A 65 -9.03 -6.05 -2.52
N THR A 66 -10.04 -5.55 -1.81
CA THR A 66 -11.41 -5.50 -2.31
C THR A 66 -11.59 -4.41 -3.35
N TYR A 67 -10.82 -3.32 -3.27
CA TYR A 67 -10.74 -2.27 -4.27
C TYR A 67 -10.19 -2.81 -5.60
N ALA A 68 -9.04 -3.49 -5.58
CA ALA A 68 -8.45 -4.09 -6.77
C ALA A 68 -9.38 -5.14 -7.42
N ALA A 69 -10.07 -5.94 -6.61
CA ALA A 69 -11.03 -6.91 -7.12
C ALA A 69 -12.29 -6.26 -7.73
N LEU A 70 -12.75 -5.14 -7.16
CA LEU A 70 -13.83 -4.33 -7.74
C LEU A 70 -13.37 -3.68 -9.06
N ARG A 71 -12.18 -3.07 -9.08
CA ARG A 71 -11.59 -2.48 -10.30
C ARG A 71 -11.53 -3.49 -11.43
N ALA A 72 -10.95 -4.68 -11.18
CA ALA A 72 -10.86 -5.73 -12.18
C ALA A 72 -12.24 -6.14 -12.74
N ALA A 73 -13.25 -6.29 -11.88
CA ALA A 73 -14.61 -6.62 -12.33
C ALA A 73 -15.25 -5.48 -13.14
N ALA A 74 -15.06 -4.23 -12.73
CA ALA A 74 -15.60 -3.06 -13.41
C ALA A 74 -14.95 -2.83 -14.78
N GLU A 75 -13.65 -3.06 -14.90
CA GLU A 75 -12.91 -2.98 -16.17
C GLU A 75 -13.43 -4.01 -17.20
N THR A 76 -13.92 -5.18 -16.77
CA THR A 76 -14.50 -6.17 -17.72
C THR A 76 -15.77 -5.71 -18.43
N VAL A 77 -16.44 -4.67 -17.91
CA VAL A 77 -17.69 -4.12 -18.43
C VAL A 77 -17.60 -2.61 -18.67
N ASP A 78 -16.38 -2.07 -18.76
CA ASP A 78 -16.09 -0.65 -18.99
C ASP A 78 -16.78 0.31 -17.98
N ALA A 79 -16.99 -0.14 -16.74
CA ALA A 79 -17.69 0.61 -15.70
C ALA A 79 -16.75 1.26 -14.67
N TRP A 80 -15.43 1.11 -14.78
CA TRP A 80 -14.51 1.53 -13.72
C TRP A 80 -14.61 3.02 -13.37
N GLU A 81 -14.72 3.90 -14.35
CA GLU A 81 -14.87 5.34 -14.11
C GLU A 81 -16.15 5.69 -13.31
N VAL A 82 -17.17 4.84 -13.38
CA VAL A 82 -18.42 5.02 -12.62
C VAL A 82 -18.27 4.50 -11.18
N GLU A 83 -17.56 3.39 -10.99
CA GLU A 83 -17.37 2.77 -9.66
C GLU A 83 -16.31 3.47 -8.81
N ARG A 84 -15.25 3.99 -9.45
CA ARG A 84 -14.04 4.50 -8.80
C ARG A 84 -14.33 5.52 -7.69
N PRO A 85 -15.20 6.54 -7.87
CA PRO A 85 -15.43 7.54 -6.83
C PRO A 85 -16.02 6.94 -5.54
N ALA A 86 -17.00 6.05 -5.67
CA ALA A 86 -17.63 5.40 -4.52
C ALA A 86 -16.67 4.42 -3.82
N ALA A 87 -15.88 3.68 -4.60
CA ALA A 87 -14.86 2.78 -4.06
C ALA A 87 -13.77 3.54 -3.27
N ARG A 88 -13.29 4.67 -3.81
CA ARG A 88 -12.33 5.53 -3.12
C ARG A 88 -12.92 6.12 -1.82
N ALA A 89 -14.18 6.58 -1.85
CA ALA A 89 -14.84 7.11 -0.67
C ALA A 89 -14.95 6.07 0.46
N ALA A 90 -15.29 4.82 0.12
CA ALA A 90 -15.37 3.74 1.10
C ALA A 90 -14.02 3.44 1.78
N LEU A 91 -12.91 3.49 1.02
CA LEU A 91 -11.56 3.38 1.59
C LEU A 91 -11.22 4.58 2.47
N GLN A 92 -11.46 5.80 1.98
CA GLN A 92 -11.14 7.02 2.73
C GLN A 92 -11.81 7.06 4.11
N GLU A 93 -13.03 6.54 4.23
CA GLU A 93 -13.77 6.53 5.50
C GLU A 93 -13.31 5.47 6.50
N SER A 94 -12.78 4.33 6.03
CA SER A 94 -12.61 3.13 6.86
C SER A 94 -11.21 2.51 6.85
N ASP A 95 -10.41 2.78 5.82
CA ASP A 95 -9.06 2.24 5.63
C ASP A 95 -8.18 3.26 4.89
N ILE A 96 -7.65 4.23 5.64
CA ILE A 96 -6.77 5.28 5.12
C ILE A 96 -5.51 4.70 4.44
N ARG A 97 -5.00 3.57 4.94
CA ARG A 97 -3.86 2.84 4.34
C ARG A 97 -4.23 2.31 2.97
N GLY A 98 -5.35 1.60 2.90
CA GLY A 98 -5.89 1.11 1.63
C GLY A 98 -6.21 2.24 0.66
N TYR A 99 -6.68 3.39 1.16
CA TYR A 99 -6.95 4.56 0.33
C TYR A 99 -5.68 5.12 -0.32
N VAL A 100 -4.62 5.32 0.47
CA VAL A 100 -3.32 5.78 -0.04
C VAL A 100 -2.75 4.79 -1.06
N ASP A 101 -2.83 3.49 -0.80
CA ASP A 101 -2.37 2.47 -1.75
C ASP A 101 -3.17 2.52 -3.07
N ALA A 102 -4.50 2.68 -2.99
CA ALA A 102 -5.36 2.82 -4.16
C ALA A 102 -5.05 4.08 -4.99
N LEU A 103 -4.76 5.21 -4.33
CA LEU A 103 -4.35 6.45 -5.01
C LEU A 103 -3.03 6.28 -5.76
N LEU A 104 -2.05 5.59 -5.15
CA LEU A 104 -0.79 5.27 -5.81
C LEU A 104 -0.97 4.33 -7.01
N GLU A 105 -1.86 3.34 -6.92
CA GLU A 105 -2.19 2.42 -8.03
C GLU A 105 -2.93 3.10 -9.18
N ASP A 106 -3.67 4.17 -8.89
CA ASP A 106 -4.35 5.01 -9.88
C ASP A 106 -3.48 6.17 -10.40
N ASP A 107 -2.20 6.23 -10.02
CA ASP A 107 -1.23 7.28 -10.36
C ASP A 107 -1.60 8.69 -9.86
N ASP A 108 -2.45 8.77 -8.84
CA ASP A 108 -2.91 10.02 -8.21
C ASP A 108 -1.97 10.43 -7.05
N ARG A 109 -0.70 10.67 -7.41
CA ARG A 109 0.41 10.79 -6.45
C ARG A 109 0.33 12.01 -5.55
N ASP A 110 -0.19 13.12 -6.05
CA ASP A 110 -0.39 14.34 -5.26
C ASP A 110 -1.44 14.14 -4.19
N LEU A 111 -2.60 13.59 -4.58
CA LEU A 111 -3.65 13.30 -3.62
C LEU A 111 -3.19 12.23 -2.60
N ALA A 112 -2.44 11.22 -3.04
CA ALA A 112 -1.87 10.21 -2.14
C ALA A 112 -0.96 10.85 -1.08
N TRP A 113 -0.14 11.82 -1.48
CA TRP A 113 0.74 12.56 -0.58
C TRP A 113 -0.01 13.45 0.40
N ASP A 114 -1.00 14.21 -0.08
CA ASP A 114 -1.82 15.09 0.76
C ASP A 114 -2.59 14.29 1.82
N VAL A 115 -3.19 13.17 1.42
CA VAL A 115 -3.89 12.26 2.31
C VAL A 115 -2.95 11.67 3.36
N ALA A 116 -1.79 11.18 2.94
CA ALA A 116 -0.79 10.61 3.85
C ALA A 116 -0.27 11.62 4.88
N THR A 117 -0.05 12.87 4.45
CA THR A 117 0.46 13.95 5.32
C THR A 117 -0.61 14.47 6.29
N ALA A 118 -1.89 14.38 5.92
CA ALA A 118 -3.01 14.73 6.77
C ALA A 118 -3.44 13.61 7.75
N ALA A 119 -2.97 12.37 7.53
CA ALA A 119 -3.29 11.22 8.37
C ALA A 119 -2.60 11.28 9.74
N ALA A 120 -3.09 10.51 10.71
CA ALA A 120 -2.45 10.43 12.02
C ALA A 120 -1.07 9.72 11.91
N PRO A 121 -0.11 10.01 12.82
CA PRO A 121 1.24 9.45 12.73
C PRO A 121 1.31 7.91 12.65
N ASP A 122 0.37 7.21 13.28
CA ASP A 122 0.31 5.74 13.31
C ASP A 122 -0.52 5.14 12.15
N ASP A 123 -1.14 5.99 11.33
CA ASP A 123 -2.00 5.54 10.23
C ASP A 123 -1.23 4.99 9.06
N LEU A 124 0.04 5.35 8.86
CA LEU A 124 0.88 4.82 7.79
C LEU A 124 2.15 4.20 8.35
N ASP A 125 2.56 3.06 7.76
CA ASP A 125 3.83 2.44 8.14
C ASP A 125 5.01 2.98 7.31
N ALA A 126 6.23 2.69 7.77
CA ALA A 126 7.45 3.11 7.08
C ALA A 126 7.54 2.59 5.63
N LYS A 127 6.91 1.45 5.29
CA LYS A 127 6.94 0.94 3.92
C LYS A 127 6.04 1.77 3.00
N GLN A 128 4.86 2.19 3.48
CA GLN A 128 3.96 3.07 2.75
C GLN A 128 4.60 4.44 2.51
N TRP A 129 5.22 5.02 3.54
CA TRP A 129 5.99 6.25 3.41
C TRP A 129 7.12 6.13 2.39
N LEU A 130 7.87 5.02 2.39
CA LEU A 130 8.90 4.80 1.37
C LEU A 130 8.34 4.70 -0.06
N ARG A 131 7.18 4.04 -0.25
CA ARG A 131 6.52 3.99 -1.57
C ARG A 131 6.08 5.37 -2.04
N LEU A 132 5.51 6.19 -1.14
CA LEU A 132 5.13 7.56 -1.42
C LEU A 132 6.35 8.41 -1.82
N ALA A 133 7.42 8.35 -1.04
CA ALA A 133 8.68 9.05 -1.33
C ALA A 133 9.24 8.65 -2.70
N GLU A 134 9.27 7.35 -3.02
CA GLU A 134 9.74 6.86 -4.33
C GLU A 134 8.87 7.37 -5.48
N SER A 135 7.54 7.43 -5.30
CA SER A 135 6.62 7.93 -6.33
C SER A 135 6.76 9.44 -6.58
N ARG A 136 7.15 10.19 -5.53
CA ARG A 136 7.22 11.65 -5.51
C ARG A 136 8.61 12.21 -5.80
N GLU A 137 9.67 11.39 -5.66
CA GLU A 137 11.08 11.79 -5.82
C GLU A 137 11.37 12.52 -7.15
N GLY A 138 10.69 12.14 -8.22
CA GLY A 138 10.87 12.75 -9.54
C GLY A 138 10.41 14.21 -9.64
N GLU A 139 9.34 14.58 -8.92
CA GLU A 139 8.70 15.91 -9.02
C GLU A 139 8.96 16.76 -7.77
N HIS A 140 9.00 16.14 -6.60
CA HIS A 140 9.30 16.78 -5.32
C HIS A 140 10.41 16.04 -4.58
N PRO A 141 11.68 16.14 -5.04
CA PRO A 141 12.80 15.44 -4.41
C PRO A 141 13.05 15.85 -2.95
N ALA A 142 12.69 17.08 -2.57
CA ALA A 142 12.80 17.55 -1.18
C ALA A 142 11.84 16.83 -0.22
N ASP A 143 10.63 16.50 -0.70
CA ASP A 143 9.63 15.75 0.07
C ASP A 143 10.09 14.31 0.29
N ALA A 144 10.59 13.67 -0.77
CA ALA A 144 11.15 12.32 -0.71
C ALA A 144 12.38 12.25 0.22
N LEU A 145 13.27 13.26 0.15
CA LEU A 145 14.43 13.39 1.04
C LEU A 145 14.03 13.33 2.52
N ALA A 146 13.05 14.14 2.92
CA ALA A 146 12.61 14.22 4.31
C ALA A 146 12.10 12.86 4.83
N VAL A 147 11.33 12.14 4.02
CA VAL A 147 10.85 10.80 4.35
C VAL A 147 11.99 9.79 4.45
N TYR A 148 12.92 9.79 3.49
CA TYR A 148 14.07 8.88 3.54
C TYR A 148 14.94 9.11 4.77
N GLN A 149 15.14 10.38 5.18
CA GLN A 149 15.89 10.71 6.40
C GLN A 149 15.18 10.18 7.65
N ALA A 150 13.87 10.45 7.80
CA ALA A 150 13.10 9.99 8.95
C ALA A 150 13.10 8.46 9.09
N VAL A 151 12.82 7.75 7.99
CA VAL A 151 12.79 6.27 7.98
C VAL A 151 14.18 5.69 8.23
N ALA A 152 15.24 6.30 7.69
CA ALA A 152 16.61 5.86 7.96
C ALA A 152 16.96 6.03 9.45
N GLU A 153 16.64 7.18 10.05
CA GLU A 153 16.90 7.44 11.46
C GLU A 153 16.18 6.43 12.36
N GLU A 154 14.90 6.16 12.11
CA GLU A 154 14.12 5.15 12.83
C GLU A 154 14.77 3.77 12.76
N ILE A 155 15.12 3.31 11.55
CA ILE A 155 15.77 2.00 11.35
C ILE A 155 17.10 1.94 12.12
N LEU A 156 17.89 3.02 12.12
CA LEU A 156 19.20 3.08 12.76
C LEU A 156 19.14 3.10 14.29
N GLN A 157 17.98 3.35 14.90
CA GLN A 157 17.80 3.18 16.35
C GLN A 157 18.12 1.75 16.78
N THR A 158 17.69 0.76 15.99
CA THR A 158 17.95 -0.65 16.25
C THR A 158 19.44 -0.98 16.10
N ALA A 159 20.02 -1.55 17.16
CA ALA A 159 21.46 -1.76 17.28
C ALA A 159 21.95 -3.09 16.70
N ASP A 160 21.62 -3.40 15.45
CA ASP A 160 22.04 -4.63 14.78
C ASP A 160 22.53 -4.40 13.34
N ARG A 161 23.26 -5.37 12.82
CA ARG A 161 23.92 -5.26 11.51
C ARG A 161 22.94 -5.15 10.34
N ARG A 162 21.79 -5.83 10.40
CA ARG A 162 20.76 -5.80 9.36
C ARG A 162 20.05 -4.46 9.35
N ALA A 163 19.74 -3.91 10.52
CA ALA A 163 19.22 -2.55 10.65
C ALA A 163 20.19 -1.53 10.02
N TYR A 164 21.50 -1.60 10.33
CA TYR A 164 22.48 -0.69 9.71
C TYR A 164 22.54 -0.81 8.20
N GLN A 165 22.54 -2.03 7.65
CA GLN A 165 22.51 -2.24 6.19
C GLN A 165 21.26 -1.62 5.55
N ASN A 166 20.10 -1.79 6.20
CA ASN A 166 18.85 -1.22 5.72
C ASN A 166 18.85 0.31 5.80
N GLY A 167 19.26 0.88 6.93
CA GLY A 167 19.35 2.33 7.12
C GLY A 167 20.28 2.97 6.10
N VAL A 168 21.48 2.42 5.89
CA VAL A 168 22.43 2.91 4.88
C VAL A 168 21.87 2.81 3.46
N ARG A 169 21.09 1.76 3.15
CA ARG A 169 20.40 1.64 1.85
C ARG A 169 19.38 2.76 1.65
N ILE A 170 18.63 3.13 2.69
CA ILE A 170 17.68 4.26 2.63
C ILE A 170 18.44 5.60 2.54
N LEU A 171 19.54 5.78 3.28
CA LEU A 171 20.39 6.98 3.17
C LEU A 171 20.97 7.19 1.76
N ARG A 172 21.23 6.12 1.00
CA ARG A 172 21.59 6.27 -0.42
C ARG A 172 20.47 6.81 -1.29
N LYS A 173 19.21 6.53 -0.94
CA LYS A 173 18.06 7.15 -1.62
C LYS A 173 17.97 8.62 -1.22
N ALA A 174 18.11 8.92 0.07
CA ALA A 174 18.18 10.27 0.58
C ALA A 174 19.28 11.11 -0.12
N ALA A 175 20.48 10.56 -0.30
CA ALA A 175 21.56 11.25 -1.01
C ALA A 175 21.16 11.68 -2.43
N ARG A 176 20.57 10.77 -3.22
CA ARG A 176 20.11 11.10 -4.59
C ARG A 176 18.99 12.14 -4.58
N ALA A 177 18.04 12.02 -3.65
CA ALA A 177 16.96 12.99 -3.50
C ALA A 177 17.50 14.37 -3.06
N ALA A 178 18.52 14.40 -2.20
CA ALA A 178 19.19 15.64 -1.80
C ALA A 178 19.90 16.32 -2.97
N ASP A 179 20.61 15.55 -3.80
CA ASP A 179 21.24 16.08 -5.01
C ASP A 179 20.20 16.67 -5.97
N ALA A 180 19.12 15.93 -6.24
CA ALA A 180 18.01 16.39 -7.08
C ALA A 180 17.31 17.64 -6.51
N ALA A 181 17.26 17.78 -5.18
CA ALA A 181 16.70 18.94 -4.50
C ALA A 181 17.70 20.11 -4.32
N ASN A 182 18.95 20.00 -4.79
CA ASN A 182 20.04 20.94 -4.52
C ASN A 182 20.29 21.17 -3.01
N ARG A 183 20.19 20.11 -2.21
CA ARG A 183 20.37 20.08 -0.75
C ARG A 183 21.48 19.14 -0.29
N ALA A 184 22.45 18.85 -1.16
CA ALA A 184 23.59 17.98 -0.85
C ALA A 184 24.35 18.44 0.42
N ASP A 185 24.57 19.76 0.56
CA ASP A 185 25.23 20.34 1.74
C ASP A 185 24.45 20.10 3.05
N GLU A 186 23.12 20.17 3.00
CA GLU A 186 22.26 19.87 4.16
C GLU A 186 22.32 18.38 4.50
N PHE A 187 22.29 17.52 3.47
CA PHE A 187 22.41 16.08 3.65
C PHE A 187 23.76 15.67 4.24
N SER A 188 24.87 16.29 3.79
CA SER A 188 26.20 16.02 4.35
C SER A 188 26.25 16.35 5.85
N LYS A 189 25.66 17.48 6.28
CA LYS A 189 25.57 17.85 7.70
C LYS A 189 24.77 16.84 8.51
N GLU A 190 23.71 16.29 7.93
CA GLU A 190 22.92 15.23 8.58
C GLU A 190 23.72 13.93 8.73
N ILE A 191 24.51 13.53 7.71
CA ILE A 191 25.40 12.37 7.84
C ILE A 191 26.43 12.59 8.95
N ASP A 192 27.01 13.79 9.06
CA ASP A 192 27.95 14.11 10.15
C ASP A 192 27.29 14.05 11.53
N ARG A 193 26.05 14.52 11.65
CA ARG A 193 25.24 14.36 12.86
C ARG A 193 25.02 12.89 13.20
N LEU A 194 24.66 12.05 12.21
CA LEU A 194 24.46 10.62 12.42
C LEU A 194 25.76 9.92 12.84
N ARG A 195 26.92 10.32 12.29
CA ARG A 195 28.24 9.83 12.72
C ARG A 195 28.50 10.15 14.19
N GLU A 196 28.22 11.36 14.63
CA GLU A 196 28.42 11.76 16.03
C GLU A 196 27.45 11.03 16.97
N GLN A 197 26.16 11.00 16.63
CA GLN A 197 25.10 10.32 17.38
C GLN A 197 25.41 8.83 17.60
N TYR A 198 25.93 8.16 16.57
CA TYR A 198 26.24 6.74 16.61
C TYR A 198 27.73 6.42 16.71
N ARG A 199 28.57 7.35 17.19
CA ARG A 199 30.04 7.18 17.30
C ARG A 199 30.50 5.92 18.05
N ARG A 200 29.66 5.36 18.93
CA ARG A 200 29.91 4.12 19.68
C ARG A 200 29.48 2.84 18.94
N ARG A 201 29.06 2.94 17.68
CA ARG A 201 28.62 1.84 16.82
C ARG A 201 29.58 1.71 15.63
N PRO A 202 30.81 1.17 15.82
CA PRO A 202 31.87 1.20 14.79
C PRO A 202 31.47 0.49 13.49
N THR A 203 30.63 -0.54 13.56
CA THR A 203 30.09 -1.22 12.38
C THR A 203 29.24 -0.28 11.52
N LEU A 204 28.41 0.58 12.13
CA LEU A 204 27.60 1.56 11.40
C LEU A 204 28.48 2.65 10.81
N ILE A 205 29.42 3.19 11.59
CA ILE A 205 30.38 4.21 11.12
C ILE A 205 31.16 3.70 9.91
N ALA A 206 31.72 2.49 9.98
CA ALA A 206 32.42 1.88 8.85
C ALA A 206 31.53 1.72 7.60
N MET A 207 30.22 1.48 7.77
CA MET A 207 29.29 1.42 6.63
C MET A 207 29.01 2.81 6.03
N LEU A 208 28.84 3.84 6.86
CA LEU A 208 28.63 5.23 6.44
C LEU A 208 29.87 5.79 5.72
N ASP A 209 31.06 5.48 6.21
CA ASP A 209 32.31 5.94 5.61
C ASP A 209 32.58 5.22 4.28
N LYS A 210 32.27 3.93 4.20
CA LYS A 210 32.39 3.16 2.94
C LYS A 210 31.48 3.70 1.83
N THR A 211 30.33 4.26 2.18
CA THR A 211 29.43 4.85 1.19
C THR A 211 29.96 6.14 0.57
N GLY A 212 30.83 6.87 1.28
CA GLY A 212 31.37 8.13 0.78
C GLY A 212 30.27 9.14 0.44
N PHE A 213 29.26 9.29 1.31
CA PHE A 213 28.35 10.43 1.24
C PHE A 213 29.22 11.69 1.43
N VAL A 214 29.52 12.37 0.32
CA VAL A 214 30.34 13.57 0.21
C VAL A 214 29.56 14.57 -0.63
#